data_AF-A0A0G0PIV0-F1
#
_entry.id   AF-A0A0G0PIV0-F1
#
_cell.length_a   1.000
_cell.length_b   1.000
_cell.length_c   1.000
_cell.angle_alpha   90.00
_cell.angle_beta   90.00
_cell.angle_gamma   90.00
#
_symmetry.space_group_name_H-M   'P 1'
#
loop_
_entity.id
_entity.type
_entity.pdbx_description
1 polymer ?
#
loop_
_entity_poly.entity_id
_entity_poly.type
_entity_poly.pdbx_seq_one_letter_code
_entity_poly.pdbx_strand_id
1 'polypeptide(L)'
;METVPANQSQTVTQAQKNVSIPSPSKTRIVLVLTGVIAIVGVVGTGFLFMKNQSLSSDLTTTINNLAQSKEKSVQLEKDLIFYKSTDLAKEVEILNLKLKTGEEELASTKDTLSKLQVATDDIPNIARTASMMMSTFGKQPPNCFSATDKTNIIQELNALGDGEWISKWEDFINDTDSKSCSMSPDKLEQAVNYGLTKISKSVE
;
A
#
# COMPACT_ATOMS: atom_id res chain seq x y z
N MET A 1 8.22 -64.51 119.19
CA MET A 1 9.28 -65.41 118.72
C MET A 1 8.87 -65.95 117.37
N GLU A 2 9.81 -65.91 116.43
CA GLU A 2 9.73 -66.54 115.12
C GLU A 2 9.13 -67.95 115.19
N THR A 3 8.42 -68.35 114.16
CA THR A 3 8.96 -69.34 113.20
C THR A 3 7.90 -69.65 112.14
N VAL A 4 8.30 -69.45 110.89
CA VAL A 4 7.73 -70.14 109.73
C VAL A 4 8.10 -71.62 109.86
N PRO A 5 7.22 -72.54 109.43
CA PRO A 5 7.73 -73.49 108.45
C PRO A 5 6.78 -73.67 107.26
N ALA A 6 7.41 -74.17 106.20
CA ALA A 6 6.93 -74.23 104.84
C ALA A 6 6.13 -75.51 104.53
N ASN A 7 5.39 -75.40 103.42
CA ASN A 7 5.13 -76.40 102.40
C ASN A 7 4.20 -77.58 102.72
N GLN A 8 2.99 -77.53 102.15
CA GLN A 8 2.36 -78.68 101.51
C GLN A 8 1.35 -78.19 100.46
N SER A 9 1.54 -78.63 99.21
CA SER A 9 0.54 -78.46 98.15
C SER A 9 -0.64 -79.40 98.42
N GLN A 10 -1.84 -78.83 98.52
CA GLN A 10 -3.10 -79.57 98.38
C GLN A 10 -3.98 -78.91 97.32
N THR A 11 -4.20 -79.68 96.27
CA THR A 11 -5.18 -79.50 95.21
C THR A 11 -6.58 -79.31 95.79
N VAL A 12 -7.27 -78.23 95.41
CA VAL A 12 -8.72 -78.10 95.58
C VAL A 12 -9.35 -77.86 94.20
N THR A 13 -10.30 -78.74 93.89
CA THR A 13 -11.05 -78.90 92.65
C THR A 13 -11.95 -77.71 92.32
N GLN A 14 -12.13 -77.48 91.02
CA GLN A 14 -12.91 -76.45 90.32
C GLN A 14 -14.32 -76.16 90.87
N ALA A 15 -14.72 -74.89 90.74
CA ALA A 15 -15.98 -74.53 90.10
C ALA A 15 -15.75 -73.32 89.18
N GLN A 16 -15.49 -73.62 87.90
CA GLN A 16 -15.36 -72.64 86.84
C GLN A 16 -16.76 -72.03 86.57
N LYS A 17 -17.09 -70.93 87.26
CA LYS A 17 -18.33 -70.19 87.02
C LYS A 17 -18.16 -69.40 85.72
N ASN A 18 -18.59 -70.05 84.64
CA ASN A 18 -18.68 -69.52 83.30
C ASN A 18 -19.56 -68.27 83.30
N VAL A 19 -18.97 -67.07 83.23
CA VAL A 19 -19.71 -65.84 82.96
C VAL A 19 -19.93 -65.77 81.45
N SER A 20 -21.12 -66.18 81.04
CA SER A 20 -21.57 -66.12 79.65
C SER A 20 -21.56 -64.67 79.17
N ILE A 21 -20.66 -64.35 78.24
CA ILE A 21 -20.74 -63.14 77.41
C ILE A 21 -22.08 -63.20 76.67
N PRO A 22 -22.98 -62.21 76.76
CA PRO A 22 -24.25 -62.26 76.07
C PRO A 22 -23.98 -62.19 74.56
N SER A 23 -24.25 -63.30 73.87
CA SER A 23 -24.20 -63.37 72.42
C SER A 23 -25.16 -62.33 71.83
N PRO A 24 -24.69 -61.36 71.02
CA PRO A 24 -25.59 -60.43 70.37
C PRO A 24 -26.54 -61.21 69.47
N SER A 25 -27.84 -61.08 69.70
CA SER A 25 -28.84 -61.71 68.84
C SER A 25 -28.62 -61.26 67.40
N LYS A 26 -28.67 -62.21 66.46
CA LYS A 26 -28.46 -61.99 65.02
C LYS A 26 -29.31 -60.81 64.48
N THR A 27 -30.46 -60.57 65.09
CA THR A 27 -31.38 -59.47 64.79
C THR A 27 -30.80 -58.08 65.07
N ARG A 28 -30.01 -57.88 66.14
CA ARG A 28 -29.38 -56.58 66.44
C ARG A 28 -28.24 -56.24 65.49
N ILE A 29 -27.45 -57.24 65.08
CA ILE A 29 -26.35 -57.04 64.13
C ILE A 29 -26.90 -56.66 62.76
N VAL A 30 -27.95 -57.34 62.29
CA VAL A 30 -28.60 -57.03 61.01
C VAL A 30 -29.18 -55.62 61.00
N LEU A 31 -29.83 -55.19 62.09
CA LEU A 31 -30.41 -53.85 62.20
C LEU A 31 -29.36 -52.74 62.16
N VAL A 32 -28.22 -52.93 62.84
CA VAL A 32 -27.10 -51.98 62.80
C VAL A 32 -26.48 -51.91 61.40
N LEU A 33 -26.24 -53.05 60.75
CA LEU A 33 -25.72 -53.05 59.38
C LEU A 33 -26.68 -52.36 58.40
N THR A 34 -27.97 -52.62 58.50
CA THR A 34 -28.98 -52.02 57.60
C THR A 34 -29.07 -50.51 57.82
N GLY A 35 -28.99 -50.05 59.09
CA GLY A 35 -28.95 -48.63 59.43
C GLY A 35 -27.72 -47.92 58.89
N VAL A 36 -26.54 -48.53 59.00
CA VAL A 36 -25.30 -47.95 58.46
C VAL A 36 -25.35 -47.87 56.93
N ILE A 37 -25.83 -48.91 56.25
CA ILE A 37 -25.97 -48.90 54.78
C ILE A 37 -26.98 -47.84 54.32
N ALA A 38 -28.10 -47.69 55.03
CA ALA A 38 -29.11 -46.67 54.70
C ALA A 38 -28.56 -45.25 54.87
N ILE A 39 -27.86 -44.97 55.97
CA ILE A 39 -27.28 -43.64 56.23
C ILE A 39 -26.19 -43.33 55.20
N VAL A 40 -25.29 -44.28 54.91
CA VAL A 40 -24.24 -44.11 53.89
C VAL A 40 -24.85 -43.92 52.49
N GLY A 41 -25.94 -44.63 52.17
CA GLY A 41 -26.67 -44.48 50.92
C GLY A 41 -27.31 -43.10 50.75
N VAL A 42 -28.00 -42.60 51.77
CA VAL A 42 -28.65 -41.27 51.74
C VAL A 42 -27.62 -40.15 51.68
N VAL A 43 -26.55 -40.23 52.47
CA VAL A 43 -25.48 -39.21 52.45
C VAL A 43 -24.70 -39.24 51.12
N GLY A 44 -24.42 -40.43 50.59
CA GLY A 44 -23.74 -40.60 49.30
C GLY A 44 -24.56 -40.05 48.12
N THR A 45 -25.86 -40.34 48.09
CA THR A 45 -26.76 -39.81 47.03
C THR A 45 -26.95 -38.29 47.13
N GLY A 46 -27.05 -37.73 48.35
CA GLY A 46 -27.12 -36.28 48.54
C GLY A 46 -25.84 -35.55 48.09
N PHE A 47 -24.66 -36.09 48.40
CA PHE A 47 -23.38 -35.55 47.95
C PHE A 47 -23.23 -35.59 46.43
N LEU A 48 -23.63 -36.69 45.79
CA LEU A 48 -23.60 -36.81 44.32
C LEU A 48 -24.58 -35.86 43.64
N PHE A 49 -25.76 -35.62 44.23
CA PHE A 49 -26.75 -34.70 43.66
C PHE A 49 -26.31 -33.24 43.76
N MET A 50 -25.77 -32.80 44.90
CA MET A 50 -25.18 -31.46 45.05
C MET A 50 -24.03 -31.23 44.08
N LYS A 51 -23.15 -32.23 43.92
CA LYS A 51 -22.01 -32.13 43.00
C LYS A 51 -22.45 -32.10 41.53
N ASN A 52 -23.50 -32.85 41.15
CA ASN A 52 -24.07 -32.78 39.81
C ASN A 52 -24.75 -31.44 39.51
N GLN A 53 -25.43 -30.83 40.48
CA GLN A 53 -25.99 -29.49 40.29
C GLN A 53 -24.91 -28.42 40.13
N SER A 54 -23.84 -28.47 40.95
CA SER A 54 -22.73 -27.53 40.81
C SER A 54 -22.01 -27.69 39.46
N LEU A 55 -21.76 -28.94 39.04
CA LEU A 55 -21.17 -29.24 37.73
C LEU A 55 -22.06 -28.76 36.57
N SER A 56 -23.39 -28.93 36.67
CA SER A 56 -24.33 -28.48 35.63
C SER A 56 -24.41 -26.95 35.55
N SER A 57 -24.36 -26.26 36.69
CA SER A 57 -24.30 -24.80 36.75
C SER A 57 -22.99 -24.25 36.18
N ASP A 58 -21.85 -24.85 36.52
CA ASP A 58 -20.54 -24.48 35.98
C ASP A 58 -20.45 -24.76 34.47
N LEU A 59 -21.01 -25.87 34.01
CA LEU A 59 -21.06 -26.20 32.58
C LEU A 59 -21.90 -25.16 31.81
N THR A 60 -23.07 -24.79 32.35
CA THR A 60 -23.96 -23.80 31.73
C THR A 60 -23.29 -22.42 31.68
N THR A 61 -22.60 -22.03 32.75
CA THR A 61 -21.85 -20.77 32.82
C THR A 61 -20.69 -20.77 31.83
N THR A 62 -19.97 -21.89 31.71
CA THR A 62 -18.87 -22.05 30.76
C THR A 62 -19.36 -22.01 29.32
N ILE A 63 -20.48 -22.66 29.00
CA ILE A 63 -21.10 -22.62 27.67
C ILE A 63 -21.53 -21.20 27.30
N ASN A 64 -22.14 -20.45 28.22
CA ASN A 64 -22.55 -19.07 27.99
C ASN A 64 -21.33 -18.14 27.78
N ASN A 65 -20.26 -18.33 28.56
CA ASN A 65 -19.01 -17.58 28.37
C ASN A 65 -18.34 -17.92 27.04
N LEU A 66 -18.37 -19.18 26.61
CA LEU A 66 -17.84 -19.60 25.31
C LEU A 66 -18.66 -19.02 24.15
N ALA A 67 -19.99 -18.98 24.27
CA ALA A 67 -20.88 -18.37 23.29
C ALA A 67 -20.63 -16.86 23.17
N GLN A 68 -20.52 -16.14 24.29
CA GLN A 68 -20.16 -14.71 24.28
C GLN A 68 -18.76 -14.45 23.72
N SER A 69 -17.78 -15.31 24.04
CA SER A 69 -16.42 -15.17 23.50
C SER A 69 -16.40 -15.39 21.99
N LYS A 70 -17.16 -16.36 21.48
CA LYS A 70 -17.31 -16.61 20.04
C LYS A 70 -17.98 -15.43 19.33
N GLU A 71 -19.04 -14.87 19.90
CA GLU A 71 -19.72 -13.68 19.37
C GLU A 71 -18.77 -12.48 19.25
N LYS A 72 -17.98 -12.23 20.30
CA LYS A 72 -16.96 -11.16 20.31
C LYS A 72 -15.87 -11.41 19.28
N SER A 73 -15.43 -12.65 19.09
CA SER A 73 -14.43 -13.00 18.08
C SER A 73 -14.95 -12.73 16.67
N VAL A 74 -16.21 -13.07 16.37
CA VAL A 74 -16.82 -12.82 15.06
C VAL A 74 -17.00 -11.33 14.80
N GLN A 75 -17.36 -10.54 15.82
CA GLN A 75 -17.41 -9.08 15.68
C GLN A 75 -16.03 -8.48 15.44
N LEU A 76 -15.01 -8.91 16.19
CA LEU A 76 -13.64 -8.45 16.01
C LEU A 76 -13.10 -8.77 14.61
N GLU A 77 -13.43 -9.95 14.09
CA GLU A 77 -13.04 -10.39 12.75
C GLU A 77 -13.74 -9.58 11.66
N LYS A 78 -15.03 -9.27 11.84
CA LYS A 78 -15.77 -8.35 10.95
C LYS A 78 -15.21 -6.94 10.97
N ASP A 79 -14.91 -6.41 12.14
CA ASP A 79 -14.33 -5.06 12.29
C ASP A 79 -12.93 -5.00 11.68
N LEU A 80 -12.12 -6.05 11.83
CA LEU A 80 -10.79 -6.15 11.22
C LEU A 80 -10.88 -6.19 9.69
N ILE A 81 -11.82 -6.96 9.14
CA ILE A 81 -12.07 -7.03 7.69
C ILE A 81 -12.52 -5.67 7.17
N PHE A 82 -13.48 -5.02 7.85
CA PHE A 82 -14.01 -3.71 7.45
C PHE A 82 -12.93 -2.63 7.47
N TYR A 83 -12.11 -2.57 8.52
CA TYR A 83 -11.03 -1.59 8.63
C TYR A 83 -10.00 -1.80 7.51
N LYS A 84 -9.58 -3.05 7.29
CA LYS A 84 -8.61 -3.39 6.25
C LYS A 84 -9.15 -3.15 4.83
N SER A 85 -10.42 -3.45 4.58
CA SER A 85 -11.02 -3.21 3.26
C SER A 85 -11.24 -1.73 2.98
N THR A 86 -11.60 -0.95 3.99
CA THR A 86 -11.82 0.49 3.86
C THR A 86 -10.51 1.24 3.65
N ASP A 87 -9.46 0.87 4.37
CA ASP A 87 -8.13 1.46 4.22
C ASP A 87 -7.53 1.12 2.84
N LEU A 88 -7.63 -0.15 2.42
CA LEU A 88 -7.16 -0.59 1.11
C LEU A 88 -7.92 0.09 -0.04
N ALA A 89 -9.24 0.29 0.09
CA ALA A 89 -10.03 1.00 -0.92
C ALA A 89 -9.60 2.47 -1.06
N LYS A 90 -9.32 3.15 0.06
CA LYS A 90 -8.80 4.52 0.07
C LYS A 90 -7.40 4.61 -0.55
N GLU A 91 -6.51 3.67 -0.23
CA GLU A 91 -5.17 3.64 -0.82
C GLU A 91 -5.23 3.43 -2.33
N VAL A 92 -6.09 2.52 -2.81
CA VAL A 92 -6.31 2.30 -4.25
C VAL A 92 -6.89 3.55 -4.91
N GLU A 93 -7.85 4.23 -4.29
CA GLU A 93 -8.42 5.47 -4.83
C GLU A 93 -7.36 6.58 -4.91
N ILE A 94 -6.54 6.77 -3.87
CA ILE A 94 -5.43 7.74 -3.86
C ILE A 94 -4.40 7.39 -4.93
N LEU A 95 -4.04 6.11 -5.08
CA LEU A 95 -3.12 5.65 -6.13
C LEU A 95 -3.69 5.94 -7.52
N ASN A 96 -4.98 5.69 -7.73
CA ASN A 96 -5.64 5.92 -9.01
C ASN A 96 -5.74 7.42 -9.33
N LEU A 97 -6.00 8.26 -8.33
CA LEU A 97 -5.96 9.72 -8.47
C LEU A 97 -4.54 10.20 -8.81
N LYS A 98 -3.51 9.72 -8.11
CA LYS A 98 -2.11 10.06 -8.41
C LYS A 98 -1.70 9.60 -9.81
N LEU A 99 -2.14 8.40 -10.21
CA LEU A 99 -1.85 7.86 -11.53
C LEU A 99 -2.52 8.71 -12.61
N LYS A 100 -3.79 9.08 -12.43
CA LYS A 100 -4.51 9.98 -13.33
C LYS A 100 -3.85 11.36 -13.43
N THR A 101 -3.46 11.96 -12.31
CA THR A 101 -2.71 13.23 -12.31
C THR A 101 -1.37 13.09 -13.04
N GLY A 102 -0.63 12.01 -12.80
CA GLY A 102 0.61 11.72 -13.51
C GLY A 102 0.43 11.53 -15.02
N GLU A 103 -0.67 10.90 -15.45
CA GLU A 103 -1.01 10.76 -16.87
C GLU A 103 -1.35 12.10 -17.52
N GLU A 104 -2.12 12.96 -16.84
CA GLU A 104 -2.45 14.31 -17.31
C GLU A 104 -1.20 15.19 -17.42
N GLU A 105 -0.31 15.15 -16.43
CA GLU A 105 0.98 15.87 -16.46
C GLU A 105 1.89 15.35 -17.56
N LEU A 106 1.95 14.04 -17.78
CA LEU A 106 2.76 13.43 -18.84
C LEU A 106 2.23 13.80 -20.23
N ALA A 107 0.91 13.78 -20.42
CA ALA A 107 0.27 14.21 -21.67
C ALA A 107 0.55 15.69 -21.96
N SER A 108 0.43 16.55 -20.95
CA SER A 108 0.76 17.98 -21.04
C SER A 108 2.23 18.22 -21.36
N THR A 109 3.13 17.48 -20.71
CA THR A 109 4.58 17.55 -20.96
C THR A 109 4.92 17.10 -22.37
N LYS A 110 4.29 16.03 -22.87
CA LYS A 110 4.51 15.53 -24.23
C LYS A 110 4.03 16.51 -25.30
N ASP A 111 2.91 17.18 -25.07
CA ASP A 111 2.41 18.24 -25.96
C ASP A 111 3.36 19.44 -25.98
N THR A 112 3.83 19.87 -24.80
CA THR A 112 4.82 20.94 -24.66
C THR A 112 6.14 20.58 -25.35
N LEU A 113 6.64 19.35 -25.15
CA LEU A 113 7.87 18.86 -25.78
C LEU A 113 7.72 18.79 -27.30
N SER A 114 6.57 18.34 -27.82
CA SER A 114 6.32 18.29 -29.25
C SER A 114 6.30 19.69 -29.87
N LYS A 115 5.68 20.67 -29.19
CA LYS A 115 5.70 22.09 -29.59
C LYS A 115 7.13 22.65 -29.58
N LEU A 116 7.90 22.35 -28.54
CA LEU A 116 9.30 22.76 -28.45
C LEU A 116 10.16 22.13 -29.55
N GLN A 117 9.95 20.85 -29.84
CA GLN A 117 10.71 20.13 -30.86
C GLN A 117 10.42 20.68 -32.25
N VAL A 118 9.15 20.90 -32.59
CA VAL A 118 8.74 21.55 -33.85
C VAL A 118 9.29 22.98 -33.94
N ALA A 119 9.27 23.74 -32.84
CA ALA A 119 9.87 25.07 -32.81
C ALA A 119 11.39 25.04 -33.00
N THR A 120 12.07 23.99 -32.54
CA THR A 120 13.54 23.87 -32.60
C THR A 120 14.06 23.34 -33.93
N ASP A 121 13.29 22.54 -34.66
CA ASP A 121 13.74 21.93 -35.92
C ASP A 121 13.95 22.96 -37.04
N ASP A 122 13.13 24.01 -37.10
CA ASP A 122 13.22 25.04 -38.15
C ASP A 122 14.14 26.20 -37.80
N ILE A 123 14.40 26.48 -36.51
CA ILE A 123 15.25 27.60 -36.06
C ILE A 123 16.66 27.56 -36.68
N PRO A 124 17.39 26.43 -36.71
CA PRO A 124 18.71 26.35 -37.33
C PRO A 124 18.69 26.69 -38.82
N ASN A 125 17.64 26.27 -39.54
CA ASN A 125 17.50 26.53 -40.96
C ASN A 125 17.15 28.01 -41.22
N ILE A 126 16.29 28.60 -40.40
CA ILE A 126 15.98 30.04 -40.44
C ILE A 126 17.24 30.86 -40.14
N ALA A 127 17.98 30.53 -39.08
CA ALA A 127 19.20 31.24 -38.68
C ALA A 127 20.28 31.16 -39.77
N ARG A 128 20.47 29.97 -40.35
CA ARG A 128 21.41 29.74 -41.46
C ARG A 128 21.02 30.56 -42.69
N THR A 129 19.75 30.58 -43.05
CA THR A 129 19.25 31.35 -44.21
C THR A 129 19.45 32.85 -44.01
N ALA A 130 19.11 33.38 -42.83
CA ALA A 130 19.36 34.78 -42.48
C ALA A 130 20.86 35.13 -42.48
N SER A 131 21.71 34.21 -42.01
CA SER A 131 23.17 34.36 -42.06
C SER A 131 23.70 34.39 -43.51
N MET A 132 23.18 33.50 -44.37
CA MET A 132 23.51 33.49 -45.80
C MET A 132 23.14 34.82 -46.46
N MET A 133 21.96 35.37 -46.18
CA MET A 133 21.54 36.69 -46.66
C MET A 133 22.53 37.79 -46.25
N MET A 134 22.89 37.87 -44.96
CA MET A 134 23.88 38.84 -44.48
C MET A 134 25.26 38.66 -45.12
N SER A 135 25.67 37.41 -45.38
CA SER A 135 26.96 37.11 -46.00
C SER A 135 27.09 37.65 -47.44
N THR A 136 25.97 37.87 -48.13
CA THR A 136 25.97 38.42 -49.49
C THR A 136 26.42 39.88 -49.55
N PHE A 137 26.20 40.64 -48.48
CA PHE A 137 26.63 42.03 -48.32
C PHE A 137 28.13 42.16 -47.99
N GLY A 138 28.69 41.19 -47.26
CA GLY A 138 30.11 41.21 -46.86
C GLY A 138 31.12 40.95 -48.00
N LYS A 139 30.66 40.68 -49.22
CA LYS A 139 31.51 40.33 -50.36
C LYS A 139 31.88 41.58 -51.18
N GLN A 140 33.12 41.63 -51.67
CA GLN A 140 33.58 42.71 -52.54
C GLN A 140 33.00 42.58 -53.97
N PRO A 141 32.84 43.68 -54.72
CA PRO A 141 32.46 43.62 -56.12
C PRO A 141 33.46 42.78 -56.93
N PRO A 142 33.00 42.01 -57.94
CA PRO A 142 31.62 41.85 -58.42
C PRO A 142 30.88 40.66 -57.77
N ASN A 143 31.37 40.16 -56.63
CA ASN A 143 30.90 38.91 -56.02
C ASN A 143 29.81 39.11 -54.95
N CYS A 144 29.46 40.37 -54.64
CA CYS A 144 28.27 40.68 -53.85
C CYS A 144 27.01 40.23 -54.59
N PHE A 145 26.06 39.66 -53.84
CA PHE A 145 24.79 39.18 -54.39
C PHE A 145 24.98 38.28 -55.63
N SER A 146 25.94 37.35 -55.60
CA SER A 146 26.24 36.50 -56.76
C SER A 146 25.03 35.64 -57.16
N ALA A 147 24.94 35.24 -58.43
CA ALA A 147 23.87 34.35 -58.89
C ALA A 147 23.79 33.04 -58.07
N THR A 148 24.94 32.53 -57.64
CA THR A 148 25.03 31.35 -56.76
C THR A 148 24.41 31.63 -55.40
N ASP A 149 24.74 32.76 -54.76
CA ASP A 149 24.16 33.10 -53.46
C ASP A 149 22.65 33.33 -53.56
N LYS A 150 22.20 34.03 -54.61
CA LYS A 150 20.77 34.24 -54.90
C LYS A 150 20.04 32.90 -55.01
N THR A 151 20.62 31.94 -55.74
CA THR A 151 20.05 30.61 -55.97
C THR A 151 20.06 29.75 -54.70
N ASN A 152 21.14 29.78 -53.92
CA ASN A 152 21.21 29.01 -52.68
C ASN A 152 20.21 29.53 -51.65
N ILE A 153 20.12 30.86 -51.47
CA ILE A 153 19.19 31.45 -50.51
C ILE A 153 17.74 31.18 -50.91
N ILE A 154 17.38 31.29 -52.20
CA ILE A 154 16.01 30.98 -52.63
C ILE A 154 15.67 29.49 -52.49
N GLN A 155 16.64 28.58 -52.64
CA GLN A 155 16.44 27.16 -52.37
C GLN A 155 16.12 26.90 -50.89
N GLU A 156 16.85 27.53 -49.98
CA GLU A 156 16.58 27.40 -48.55
C GLU A 156 15.23 28.00 -48.15
N LEU A 157 14.89 29.17 -48.70
CA LEU A 157 13.59 29.79 -48.47
C LEU A 157 12.43 28.94 -49.00
N ASN A 158 12.60 28.31 -50.16
CA ASN A 158 11.60 27.39 -50.71
C ASN A 158 11.46 26.12 -49.87
N ALA A 159 12.56 25.60 -49.31
CA ALA A 159 12.52 24.45 -48.39
C ALA A 159 11.74 24.78 -47.10
N LEU A 160 11.83 26.03 -46.64
CA LEU A 160 11.05 26.54 -45.50
C LEU A 160 9.58 26.86 -45.84
N GLY A 161 9.21 26.91 -47.12
CA GLY A 161 7.83 27.10 -47.58
C GLY A 161 7.22 28.47 -47.27
N ASP A 162 8.07 29.48 -46.98
CA ASP A 162 7.65 30.76 -46.45
C ASP A 162 7.53 31.85 -47.53
N GLY A 163 6.35 31.93 -48.16
CA GLY A 163 6.10 32.83 -49.28
C GLY A 163 6.32 34.32 -48.98
N GLU A 164 6.09 34.76 -47.74
CA GLU A 164 6.34 36.16 -47.38
C GLU A 164 7.84 36.44 -47.28
N TRP A 165 8.62 35.51 -46.71
CA TRP A 165 10.07 35.67 -46.64
C TRP A 165 10.72 35.62 -48.01
N ILE A 166 10.24 34.73 -48.88
CA ILE A 166 10.61 34.66 -50.30
C ILE A 166 10.39 36.02 -50.97
N SER A 167 9.19 36.60 -50.82
CA SER A 167 8.87 37.90 -51.42
C SER A 167 9.81 39.02 -50.96
N LYS A 168 10.12 39.09 -49.66
CA LYS A 168 11.05 40.12 -49.14
C LYS A 168 12.47 39.95 -49.70
N TRP A 169 12.92 38.71 -49.85
CA TRP A 169 14.21 38.42 -50.46
C TRP A 169 14.23 38.77 -51.96
N GLU A 170 13.18 38.43 -52.71
CA GLU A 170 13.06 38.78 -54.12
C GLU A 170 13.01 40.30 -54.33
N ASP A 171 12.27 41.03 -53.50
CA ASP A 171 12.21 42.50 -53.53
C ASP A 171 13.58 43.15 -53.32
N PHE A 172 14.39 42.58 -52.41
CA PHE A 172 15.77 43.00 -52.21
C PHE A 172 16.63 42.69 -53.44
N ILE A 173 16.57 41.46 -53.94
CA ILE A 173 17.39 40.99 -55.06
C ILE A 173 17.11 41.75 -56.36
N ASN A 174 15.85 42.10 -56.62
CA ASN A 174 15.44 42.90 -57.77
C ASN A 174 15.97 44.34 -57.73
N ASP A 175 16.44 44.78 -56.56
CA ASP A 175 16.97 46.12 -56.30
C ASP A 175 18.49 46.11 -56.08
N THR A 176 19.17 45.03 -56.49
CA THR A 176 20.62 44.85 -56.32
C THR A 176 21.34 44.80 -57.66
N ASP A 177 22.50 45.46 -57.74
CA ASP A 177 23.47 45.32 -58.82
C ASP A 177 24.77 44.70 -58.29
N SER A 178 25.08 43.48 -58.72
CA SER A 178 26.28 42.74 -58.30
C SER A 178 27.58 43.33 -58.86
N LYS A 179 27.52 44.12 -59.95
CA LYS A 179 28.73 44.73 -60.54
C LYS A 179 29.24 45.91 -59.73
N SER A 180 28.32 46.68 -59.16
CA SER A 180 28.60 47.87 -58.35
C SER A 180 28.40 47.65 -56.84
N CYS A 181 27.85 46.50 -56.44
CA CYS A 181 27.31 46.24 -55.10
C CYS A 181 26.29 47.28 -54.62
N SER A 182 25.64 47.98 -55.55
CA SER A 182 24.53 48.87 -55.22
C SER A 182 23.34 48.05 -54.78
N MET A 183 22.73 48.43 -53.67
CA MET A 183 21.57 47.76 -53.07
C MET A 183 20.83 48.72 -52.15
N SER A 184 19.58 48.40 -51.79
CA SER A 184 18.84 49.11 -50.73
C SER A 184 19.00 48.41 -49.37
N PRO A 185 19.76 49.00 -48.42
CA PRO A 185 20.01 48.39 -47.12
C PRO A 185 18.73 48.08 -46.35
N ASP A 186 17.73 48.96 -46.45
CA ASP A 186 16.44 48.80 -45.79
C ASP A 186 15.69 47.54 -46.24
N LYS A 187 15.86 47.12 -47.51
CA LYS A 187 15.23 45.90 -48.04
C LYS A 187 15.95 44.65 -47.56
N LEU A 188 17.29 44.70 -47.49
CA LEU A 188 18.09 43.61 -46.90
C LEU A 188 17.72 43.43 -45.42
N GLU A 189 17.65 44.53 -44.68
CA GLU A 189 17.28 44.52 -43.27
C GLU A 189 15.87 43.95 -43.08
N GLN A 190 14.89 44.34 -43.90
CA GLN A 190 13.54 43.77 -43.84
C GLN A 190 13.52 42.26 -44.08
N ALA A 191 14.29 41.76 -45.07
CA ALA A 191 14.37 40.33 -45.35
C ALA A 191 15.06 39.56 -44.21
N VAL A 192 16.15 40.09 -43.65
CA VAL A 192 16.88 39.43 -42.54
C VAL A 192 16.06 39.48 -41.24
N ASN A 193 15.51 40.65 -40.88
CA ASN A 193 14.72 40.83 -39.67
C ASN A 193 13.45 39.99 -39.66
N TYR A 194 12.88 39.69 -40.82
CA TYR A 194 11.75 38.77 -40.91
C TYR A 194 12.11 37.38 -40.38
N GLY A 195 13.23 36.81 -40.84
CA GLY A 195 13.74 35.53 -40.34
C GLY A 195 14.11 35.58 -38.85
N LEU A 196 14.80 36.63 -38.40
CA LEU A 196 15.17 36.79 -36.99
C LEU A 196 13.94 36.92 -36.07
N THR A 197 12.90 37.65 -36.51
CA THR A 197 11.64 37.78 -35.76
C THR A 197 10.93 36.44 -35.63
N LYS A 198 11.00 35.57 -36.64
CA LYS A 198 10.46 34.21 -36.54
C LYS A 198 11.18 33.39 -35.49
N ILE A 199 12.51 33.47 -35.41
CA ILE A 199 13.28 32.81 -34.35
C ILE A 199 12.84 33.31 -32.98
N SER A 200 12.72 34.63 -32.78
CA SER A 200 12.28 35.19 -31.50
C SER A 200 10.89 34.69 -31.09
N LYS A 201 9.93 34.68 -32.01
CA LYS A 201 8.57 34.18 -31.77
C LYS A 201 8.49 32.67 -31.50
N SER A 202 9.46 31.90 -31.99
CA SER A 202 9.54 30.45 -31.73
C SER A 202 10.11 30.12 -30.34
N VAL A 203 10.69 31.11 -29.63
CA VAL A 203 11.31 30.95 -28.31
C VAL A 203 10.45 31.57 -27.18
N GLU A 204 9.49 32.44 -27.52
CA GLU A 204 8.48 33.02 -26.61
C GLU A 204 7.29 32.07 -26.36
#